data_AF-A0A956MTS7-F1
#
_entry.id   AF-A0A956MTS7-F1
#
_cell.length_a   1.000
_cell.length_b   1.000
_cell.length_c   1.000
_cell.angle_alpha   90.00
_cell.angle_beta   90.00
_cell.angle_gamma   90.00
#
_symmetry.space_group_name_H-M   'P 1'
#
loop_
_entity.id
_entity.type
_entity.pdbx_description
1 polymer ?
#
loop_
_entity_poly.entity_id
_entity_poly.type
_entity_poly.pdbx_seq_one_letter_code
_entity_poly.pdbx_strand_id
1 'polypeptide(L)'
;MHIPNLDYDCFVAAKKAQHEHQEDWLKTGYAPKGFYLKDFCLIRAENEWHLFHIAGTPGVSCCLPGNEIWFGHATTSDFCKWTTHLPCFYIDPKSWDCGHVFAPYVIENNGRYWMFYTGCAIENTQRIGVAVSDNLFDWQRVSSEPVVRPDEYGWAFCPKTNGAACRDPHVSRVGNKFVMYYTAVTKEGRACVAA
;
A
#
# COMPACT_ATOMS: atom_id res chain seq x y z
N MET A 1 19.18 -18.35 -12.51
CA MET A 1 18.06 -19.31 -12.27
C MET A 1 16.83 -18.44 -12.02
N HIS A 2 15.94 -18.32 -13.00
CA HIS A 2 14.73 -17.50 -12.89
C HIS A 2 13.70 -18.33 -12.12
N ILE A 3 13.43 -17.97 -10.87
CA ILE A 3 12.36 -18.62 -10.09
C ILE A 3 11.06 -17.99 -10.60
N PRO A 4 10.14 -18.76 -11.22
CA PRO A 4 8.86 -18.23 -11.65
C PRO A 4 8.11 -17.70 -10.42
N ASN A 5 7.69 -16.44 -10.46
CA ASN A 5 6.78 -15.91 -9.46
C ASN A 5 5.36 -16.28 -9.92
N LEU A 6 4.85 -17.41 -9.45
CA LEU A 6 3.54 -17.95 -9.82
C LEU A 6 2.41 -16.93 -9.59
N ASP A 7 2.53 -16.07 -8.58
CA ASP A 7 1.56 -15.02 -8.32
C ASP A 7 1.60 -13.94 -9.40
N TYR A 8 2.79 -13.62 -9.92
CA TYR A 8 2.94 -12.67 -11.02
C TYR A 8 2.34 -13.19 -12.33
N ASP A 9 2.57 -14.45 -12.69
CA ASP A 9 1.98 -15.03 -13.90
C ASP A 9 0.45 -15.12 -13.80
N CYS A 10 -0.06 -15.52 -12.62
CA CYS A 10 -1.49 -15.45 -12.32
C CYS A 10 -2.03 -14.03 -12.47
N PHE A 11 -1.29 -13.02 -12.00
CA PHE A 11 -1.65 -11.62 -12.16
C PHE A 11 -1.72 -11.18 -13.62
N VAL A 12 -0.72 -11.52 -14.43
CA VAL A 12 -0.70 -11.16 -15.84
C VAL A 12 -1.88 -11.79 -16.59
N ALA A 13 -2.16 -13.07 -16.33
CA ALA A 13 -3.31 -13.75 -16.92
C ALA A 13 -4.64 -13.10 -16.49
N ALA A 14 -4.77 -12.78 -15.20
CA ALA A 14 -5.97 -12.15 -14.66
C ALA A 14 -6.20 -10.74 -15.18
N LYS A 15 -5.14 -9.92 -15.30
CA LYS A 15 -5.16 -8.60 -15.93
C LYS A 15 -5.66 -8.69 -17.38
N LYS A 16 -5.13 -9.63 -18.17
CA LYS A 16 -5.56 -9.84 -19.56
C LYS A 16 -7.06 -10.17 -19.62
N ALA A 17 -7.52 -11.08 -18.77
CA ALA A 17 -8.93 -11.45 -18.69
C ALA A 17 -9.85 -10.31 -18.22
N GLN A 18 -9.36 -9.41 -17.36
CA GLN A 18 -10.09 -8.21 -16.91
C GLN A 18 -10.22 -7.17 -18.03
N HIS A 19 -9.14 -6.96 -18.79
CA HIS A 19 -9.14 -6.04 -19.92
C HIS A 19 -10.12 -6.48 -21.03
N GLU A 20 -10.19 -7.79 -21.29
CA GLU A 20 -11.13 -8.34 -22.29
C GLU A 20 -12.59 -8.32 -21.83
N HIS A 21 -12.85 -8.38 -20.50
CA HIS A 21 -14.20 -8.50 -19.94
C HIS A 21 -14.33 -7.74 -18.62
N GLN A 22 -15.01 -6.59 -18.68
CA GLN A 22 -15.38 -5.81 -17.51
C GLN A 22 -16.82 -6.08 -17.09
N GLU A 23 -17.03 -6.26 -15.79
CA GLU A 23 -18.34 -6.39 -15.19
C GLU A 23 -19.00 -5.01 -15.00
N ASP A 24 -20.29 -5.02 -14.66
CA ASP A 24 -21.04 -3.81 -14.34
C ASP A 24 -20.50 -3.19 -13.04
N TRP A 25 -19.70 -2.14 -13.18
CA TRP A 25 -19.00 -1.49 -12.07
C TRP A 25 -19.94 -0.92 -11.00
N LEU A 26 -21.19 -0.58 -11.32
CA LEU A 26 -22.16 -0.13 -10.32
C LEU A 26 -22.63 -1.27 -9.42
N LYS A 27 -22.56 -2.51 -9.92
CA LYS A 27 -22.93 -3.71 -9.16
C LYS A 27 -21.75 -4.30 -8.41
N THR A 28 -20.55 -4.26 -8.99
CA THR A 28 -19.39 -5.01 -8.48
C THR A 28 -18.19 -4.16 -8.08
N GLY A 29 -18.17 -2.87 -8.45
CA GLY A 29 -17.01 -2.00 -8.28
C GLY A 29 -15.82 -2.43 -9.15
N TYR A 30 -14.68 -1.76 -8.98
CA TYR A 30 -13.43 -2.28 -9.53
C TYR A 30 -12.95 -3.47 -8.69
N ALA A 31 -12.83 -4.63 -9.32
CA ALA A 31 -12.30 -5.84 -8.71
C ALA A 31 -11.24 -6.46 -9.64
N PRO A 32 -9.94 -6.42 -9.28
CA PRO A 32 -8.92 -7.10 -10.08
C PRO A 32 -9.16 -8.63 -10.02
N LYS A 33 -9.11 -9.30 -11.17
CA LYS A 33 -9.20 -10.78 -11.18
C LYS A 33 -7.97 -11.38 -10.47
N GLY A 34 -8.17 -12.53 -9.82
CA GLY A 34 -7.10 -13.33 -9.21
C GLY A 34 -6.65 -12.92 -7.81
N PHE A 35 -6.89 -11.68 -7.39
CA PHE A 35 -6.50 -11.16 -6.09
C PHE A 35 -7.68 -10.49 -5.41
N TYR A 36 -7.69 -10.45 -4.08
CA TYR A 36 -8.54 -9.49 -3.40
C TYR A 36 -7.87 -8.12 -3.38
N LEU A 37 -8.72 -7.11 -3.23
CA LEU A 37 -8.35 -5.73 -3.00
C LEU A 37 -8.78 -5.35 -1.58
N LYS A 38 -7.91 -4.69 -0.82
CA LYS A 38 -8.25 -4.03 0.46
C LYS A 38 -7.92 -2.55 0.35
N ASP A 39 -7.58 -1.91 1.48
CA ASP A 39 -7.29 -0.50 1.63
C ASP A 39 -6.59 0.11 0.42
N PHE A 40 -7.09 1.28 0.03
CA PHE A 40 -6.78 1.88 -1.25
C PHE A 40 -6.59 3.38 -1.12
N CYS A 41 -5.92 3.95 -2.13
CA CYS A 41 -5.79 5.37 -2.32
C CYS A 41 -6.11 5.71 -3.78
N LEU A 42 -6.90 6.77 -3.95
CA LEU A 42 -7.16 7.39 -5.24
C LEU A 42 -6.42 8.72 -5.30
N ILE A 43 -5.70 8.94 -6.39
CA ILE A 43 -5.08 10.23 -6.71
C ILE A 43 -5.36 10.58 -8.16
N ARG A 44 -5.68 11.86 -8.41
CA ARG A 44 -5.82 12.37 -9.77
C ARG A 44 -4.46 12.84 -10.27
N ALA A 45 -4.09 12.42 -11.47
CA ALA A 45 -2.96 12.92 -12.22
C ALA A 45 -3.41 13.22 -13.65
N GLU A 46 -3.16 14.45 -14.10
CA GLU A 46 -3.65 14.92 -15.40
C GLU A 46 -5.17 14.67 -15.57
N ASN A 47 -5.53 13.86 -16.56
CA ASN A 47 -6.91 13.52 -16.92
C ASN A 47 -7.35 12.13 -16.42
N GLU A 48 -6.52 11.44 -15.63
CA GLU A 48 -6.82 10.11 -15.10
C GLU A 48 -6.79 10.08 -13.56
N TRP A 49 -7.56 9.15 -13.01
CA TRP A 49 -7.50 8.75 -11.61
C TRP A 49 -6.69 7.47 -11.51
N HIS A 50 -5.70 7.48 -10.63
CA HIS A 50 -4.89 6.32 -10.28
C HIS A 50 -5.40 5.74 -8.97
N LEU A 51 -5.67 4.44 -8.98
CA LEU A 51 -6.02 3.64 -7.82
C LEU A 51 -4.81 2.79 -7.44
N PHE A 52 -4.31 2.99 -6.22
CA PHE A 52 -3.35 2.11 -5.57
C PHE A 52 -4.07 1.33 -4.49
N HIS A 53 -3.76 0.05 -4.34
CA HIS A 53 -4.43 -0.77 -3.35
C HIS A 53 -3.58 -1.92 -2.86
N ILE A 54 -3.89 -2.41 -1.66
CA ILE A 54 -3.37 -3.70 -1.19
C ILE A 54 -3.89 -4.80 -2.11
N ALA A 55 -3.00 -5.69 -2.57
CA ALA A 55 -3.36 -6.87 -3.33
C ALA A 55 -2.90 -8.13 -2.58
N GLY A 56 -3.80 -9.10 -2.41
CA GLY A 56 -3.47 -10.36 -1.72
C GLY A 56 -4.29 -11.54 -2.22
N THR A 57 -3.93 -12.73 -1.74
CA THR A 57 -4.55 -14.00 -2.15
C THR A 57 -5.83 -14.26 -1.36
N PRO A 58 -6.99 -14.46 -2.03
CA PRO A 58 -8.26 -14.76 -1.36
C PRO A 58 -8.15 -15.91 -0.35
N GLY A 59 -8.73 -15.70 0.85
CA GLY A 59 -8.70 -16.68 1.94
C GLY A 59 -7.37 -16.74 2.72
N VAL A 60 -6.36 -15.97 2.33
CA VAL A 60 -5.07 -15.90 3.03
C VAL A 60 -5.05 -14.68 3.95
N SER A 61 -4.64 -14.90 5.21
CA SER A 61 -4.50 -13.84 6.21
C SER A 61 -3.54 -12.74 5.76
N CYS A 62 -3.83 -11.48 6.12
CA CYS A 62 -2.93 -10.34 5.89
C CYS A 62 -1.60 -10.49 6.63
N CYS A 63 -1.60 -11.15 7.79
CA CYS A 63 -0.41 -11.31 8.62
C CYS A 63 0.40 -12.58 8.27
N LEU A 64 0.04 -13.30 7.18
CA LEU A 64 0.76 -14.50 6.77
C LEU A 64 1.89 -14.14 5.80
N PRO A 65 3.18 -14.34 6.16
CA PRO A 65 4.31 -13.97 5.31
C PRO A 65 4.18 -14.52 3.88
N GLY A 66 4.45 -13.66 2.90
CA GLY A 66 4.27 -13.97 1.48
C GLY A 66 2.94 -13.50 0.89
N ASN A 67 1.99 -13.03 1.70
CA ASN A 67 0.76 -12.37 1.24
C ASN A 67 0.88 -10.84 1.35
N GLU A 68 0.11 -10.08 0.54
CA GLU A 68 0.09 -8.60 0.60
C GLU A 68 1.50 -7.97 0.47
N ILE A 69 2.28 -8.49 -0.47
CA ILE A 69 3.70 -8.14 -0.69
C ILE A 69 3.93 -7.13 -1.83
N TRP A 70 2.87 -6.61 -2.43
CA TRP A 70 2.92 -5.53 -3.41
C TRP A 70 1.63 -4.71 -3.42
N PHE A 71 1.70 -3.51 -3.99
CA PHE A 71 0.53 -2.69 -4.28
C PHE A 71 0.08 -2.90 -5.73
N GLY A 72 -1.21 -3.19 -5.88
CA GLY A 72 -1.89 -3.16 -7.17
C GLY A 72 -2.11 -1.73 -7.65
N HIS A 73 -2.22 -1.56 -8.97
CA HIS A 73 -2.40 -0.28 -9.62
C HIS A 73 -3.44 -0.39 -10.74
N ALA A 74 -4.36 0.58 -10.81
CA ALA A 74 -5.29 0.74 -11.92
C ALA A 74 -5.53 2.21 -12.24
N THR A 75 -6.00 2.51 -13.46
CA THR A 75 -6.45 3.86 -13.83
C THR A 75 -7.87 3.88 -14.36
N THR A 76 -8.52 5.03 -14.22
CA THR A 76 -9.82 5.33 -14.84
C THR A 76 -9.91 6.81 -15.18
N SER A 77 -10.65 7.16 -16.22
CA SER A 77 -10.99 8.56 -16.55
C SER A 77 -12.46 8.90 -16.26
N ASP A 78 -13.30 7.89 -16.04
CA ASP A 78 -14.75 8.03 -15.93
C ASP A 78 -15.36 7.31 -14.71
N PHE A 79 -14.53 6.64 -13.89
CA PHE A 79 -14.91 5.77 -12.77
C PHE A 79 -15.78 4.56 -13.15
N CYS A 80 -16.04 4.38 -14.44
CA CYS A 80 -16.86 3.31 -14.99
C CYS A 80 -15.98 2.20 -15.58
N LYS A 81 -14.98 2.60 -16.34
CA LYS A 81 -14.03 1.70 -17.01
C LYS A 81 -12.67 1.82 -16.37
N TRP A 82 -12.09 0.67 -16.05
CA TRP A 82 -10.83 0.60 -15.33
C TRP A 82 -9.76 -0.14 -16.12
N THR A 83 -8.55 0.40 -16.17
CA THR A 83 -7.39 -0.27 -16.74
C THR A 83 -6.51 -0.77 -15.61
N THR A 84 -6.40 -2.09 -15.44
CA THR A 84 -5.47 -2.70 -14.47
C THR A 84 -4.05 -2.66 -15.01
N HIS A 85 -3.12 -2.12 -14.21
CA HIS A 85 -1.69 -2.04 -14.52
C HIS A 85 -0.91 -3.19 -13.88
N LEU A 86 0.40 -3.26 -14.10
CA LEU A 86 1.26 -4.14 -13.30
C LEU A 86 1.41 -3.57 -11.88
N PRO A 87 1.72 -4.41 -10.86
CA PRO A 87 2.04 -3.88 -9.55
C PRO A 87 3.25 -2.94 -9.65
N CYS A 88 3.19 -1.83 -8.92
CA CYS A 88 4.14 -0.73 -9.05
C CYS A 88 5.05 -0.56 -7.82
N PHE A 89 4.77 -1.29 -6.76
CA PHE A 89 5.54 -1.25 -5.51
C PHE A 89 5.53 -2.63 -4.86
N TYR A 90 6.68 -3.08 -4.36
CA TYR A 90 6.89 -4.39 -3.77
C TYR A 90 7.60 -4.25 -2.42
N ILE A 91 7.44 -5.22 -1.52
CA ILE A 91 8.32 -5.38 -0.34
C ILE A 91 9.80 -5.36 -0.74
N ASP A 92 10.68 -5.02 0.20
CA ASP A 92 12.11 -5.32 0.06
C ASP A 92 12.46 -6.50 0.99
N PRO A 93 12.72 -7.70 0.46
CA PRO A 93 13.05 -8.89 1.26
C PRO A 93 14.28 -8.74 2.17
N LYS A 94 15.10 -7.70 1.95
CA LYS A 94 16.31 -7.42 2.73
C LYS A 94 16.14 -6.26 3.71
N SER A 95 14.95 -5.66 3.78
CA SER A 95 14.68 -4.45 4.55
C SER A 95 13.65 -4.69 5.66
N TRP A 96 13.27 -3.62 6.36
CA TRP A 96 12.32 -3.62 7.46
C TRP A 96 10.86 -3.85 7.02
N ASP A 97 10.55 -3.64 5.74
CA ASP A 97 9.24 -3.90 5.12
C ASP A 97 9.22 -5.22 4.33
N CYS A 98 10.03 -6.19 4.76
CA CYS A 98 10.21 -7.50 4.09
C CYS A 98 9.03 -8.46 4.22
N GLY A 99 8.10 -8.22 5.14
CA GLY A 99 6.95 -9.08 5.37
C GLY A 99 5.78 -8.71 4.46
N HIS A 100 5.35 -7.45 4.54
CA HIS A 100 4.13 -6.96 3.88
C HIS A 100 4.18 -5.44 3.61
N VAL A 101 3.30 -4.99 2.72
CA VAL A 101 3.02 -3.56 2.49
C VAL A 101 1.52 -3.30 2.55
N PHE A 102 1.09 -2.35 3.40
CA PHE A 102 -0.33 -2.01 3.62
C PHE A 102 -0.62 -0.53 3.41
N ALA A 103 -1.90 -0.24 3.12
CA ALA A 103 -2.53 1.08 3.15
C ALA A 103 -1.69 2.17 2.48
N PRO A 104 -1.49 2.11 1.15
CA PRO A 104 -0.80 3.16 0.44
C PRO A 104 -1.61 4.45 0.53
N TYR A 105 -0.94 5.59 0.73
CA TYR A 105 -1.53 6.91 0.70
C TYR A 105 -0.68 7.85 -0.14
N VAL A 106 -1.20 8.29 -1.27
CA VAL A 106 -0.46 9.06 -2.27
C VAL A 106 -0.92 10.50 -2.30
N ILE A 107 0.05 11.43 -2.31
CA ILE A 107 -0.18 12.84 -2.57
C ILE A 107 0.71 13.31 -3.72
N GLU A 108 0.31 14.40 -4.37
CA GLU A 108 1.17 15.18 -5.26
C GLU A 108 1.67 16.41 -4.51
N ASN A 109 2.95 16.72 -4.67
CA ASN A 109 3.53 17.96 -4.19
C ASN A 109 4.71 18.40 -5.08
N ASN A 110 4.57 19.56 -5.72
CA ASN A 110 5.57 20.22 -6.57
C ASN A 110 6.02 19.38 -7.79
N GLY A 111 5.06 18.78 -8.50
CA GLY A 111 5.29 17.96 -9.68
C GLY A 111 5.81 16.56 -9.37
N ARG A 112 5.77 16.14 -8.09
CA ARG A 112 6.25 14.83 -7.64
C ARG A 112 5.22 14.13 -6.78
N TYR A 113 5.12 12.82 -6.94
CA TYR A 113 4.21 11.99 -6.15
C TYR A 113 4.92 11.36 -4.97
N TRP A 114 4.24 11.34 -3.83
CA TRP A 114 4.75 10.82 -2.56
C TRP A 114 3.76 9.79 -2.05
N MET A 115 4.20 8.54 -1.92
CA MET A 115 3.45 7.46 -1.29
C MET A 115 3.96 7.27 0.12
N PHE A 116 3.05 7.42 1.08
CA PHE A 116 3.23 6.99 2.45
C PHE A 116 2.58 5.62 2.58
N TYR A 117 3.28 4.67 3.16
CA TYR A 117 2.79 3.29 3.23
C TYR A 117 3.18 2.65 4.55
N THR A 118 2.39 1.66 4.97
CA THR A 118 2.77 0.79 6.08
C THR A 118 3.67 -0.31 5.54
N GLY A 119 4.89 -0.40 6.05
CA GLY A 119 5.74 -1.58 5.86
C GLY A 119 5.72 -2.45 7.10
N CYS A 120 5.65 -3.76 6.89
CA CYS A 120 5.58 -4.74 7.97
C CYS A 120 6.79 -5.67 7.89
N ALA A 121 7.44 -5.88 9.03
CA ALA A 121 8.39 -6.96 9.18
C ALA A 121 7.66 -8.33 9.25
N ILE A 122 8.39 -9.44 9.10
CA ILE A 122 7.85 -10.80 9.15
C ILE A 122 7.14 -11.08 10.49
N GLU A 123 7.64 -10.53 11.59
CA GLU A 123 7.04 -10.61 12.92
C GLU A 123 5.86 -9.65 13.14
N ASN A 124 5.35 -9.02 12.07
CA ASN A 124 4.24 -8.07 12.05
C ASN A 124 4.51 -6.75 12.79
N THR A 125 5.77 -6.33 12.94
CA THR A 125 6.10 -4.97 13.36
C THR A 125 5.74 -3.99 12.24
N GLN A 126 4.69 -3.18 12.44
CA GLN A 126 4.24 -2.19 11.47
C GLN A 126 4.97 -0.87 11.69
N ARG A 127 5.44 -0.26 10.61
CA ARG A 127 6.12 1.04 10.58
C ARG A 127 5.71 1.79 9.32
N ILE A 128 5.95 3.09 9.25
CA ILE A 128 5.58 3.89 8.07
C ILE A 128 6.82 4.24 7.26
N GLY A 129 6.75 3.97 5.96
CA GLY A 129 7.76 4.33 4.97
C GLY A 129 7.27 5.39 4.01
N VAL A 130 8.20 5.90 3.20
CA VAL A 130 7.92 6.86 2.13
C VAL A 130 8.58 6.39 0.84
N ALA A 131 7.84 6.44 -0.25
CA ALA A 131 8.33 6.28 -1.59
C ALA A 131 7.93 7.48 -2.45
N VAL A 132 8.70 7.74 -3.49
CA VAL A 132 8.48 8.82 -4.45
C VAL A 132 8.40 8.28 -5.86
N SER A 133 7.61 8.96 -6.68
CA SER A 133 7.47 8.68 -8.10
C SER A 133 7.33 9.97 -8.87
N ASP A 134 7.88 9.99 -10.09
CA ASP A 134 7.71 11.10 -11.02
C ASP A 134 6.59 10.82 -12.06
N ASN A 135 6.07 9.59 -12.11
CA ASN A 135 5.11 9.15 -13.13
C ASN A 135 3.98 8.25 -12.61
N LEU A 136 3.92 7.96 -11.31
CA LEU A 136 2.96 7.04 -10.66
C LEU A 136 3.11 5.54 -10.97
N PHE A 137 4.04 5.15 -11.83
CA PHE A 137 4.32 3.76 -12.20
C PHE A 137 5.62 3.25 -11.56
N ASP A 138 6.63 4.10 -11.50
CA ASP A 138 7.94 3.76 -10.95
C ASP A 138 8.11 4.40 -9.58
N TRP A 139 8.20 3.57 -8.54
CA TRP A 139 8.31 4.02 -7.16
C TRP A 139 9.68 3.72 -6.56
N GLN A 140 10.27 4.71 -5.91
CA GLN A 140 11.55 4.59 -5.22
C GLN A 140 11.37 4.92 -3.75
N ARG A 141 11.80 4.03 -2.85
CA ARG A 141 11.86 4.33 -1.42
C ARG A 141 12.77 5.55 -1.19
N VAL A 142 12.32 6.47 -0.35
CA VAL A 142 13.09 7.68 0.00
C VAL A 142 14.26 7.36 0.92
N SER A 143 14.13 6.31 1.73
CA SER A 143 15.09 5.91 2.76
C SER A 143 15.12 4.39 2.92
N SER A 144 16.27 3.85 3.35
CA SER A 144 16.36 2.46 3.80
C SER A 144 15.69 2.23 5.15
N GLU A 145 15.38 3.31 5.87
CA GLU A 145 14.76 3.29 7.20
C GLU A 145 13.32 3.86 7.14
N PRO A 146 12.39 3.35 7.98
CA PRO A 146 11.06 3.92 8.13
C PRO A 146 11.12 5.35 8.68
N VAL A 147 10.13 6.17 8.32
CA VAL A 147 9.96 7.55 8.82
C VAL A 147 9.17 7.63 10.12
N VAL A 148 8.36 6.62 10.43
CA VAL A 148 7.70 6.49 11.75
C VAL A 148 8.04 5.14 12.35
N ARG A 149 8.65 5.18 13.53
CA ARG A 149 9.08 4.03 14.32
C ARG A 149 8.40 4.03 15.69
N PRO A 150 7.50 3.09 15.98
CA PRO A 150 6.79 3.10 17.26
C PRO A 150 7.75 2.92 18.46
N ASP A 151 8.91 2.28 18.29
CA ASP A 151 9.92 2.10 19.33
C ASP A 151 10.64 3.39 19.77
N GLU A 152 10.58 4.45 18.95
CA GLU A 152 11.14 5.77 19.30
C GLU A 152 10.20 6.58 20.22
N TYR A 153 8.95 6.15 20.36
CA TYR A 153 7.93 6.88 21.11
C TYR A 153 7.62 6.21 22.44
N GLY A 154 7.92 6.90 23.54
CA GLY A 154 7.71 6.37 24.90
C GLY A 154 6.27 5.97 25.24
N TRP A 155 5.28 6.48 24.51
CA TRP A 155 3.86 6.18 24.69
C TRP A 155 3.36 4.99 23.85
N ALA A 156 4.07 4.62 22.78
CA ALA A 156 3.59 3.63 21.82
C ALA A 156 3.87 2.21 22.28
N PHE A 157 2.94 1.30 21.98
CA PHE A 157 3.11 -0.13 22.16
C PHE A 157 3.95 -0.69 21.03
N CYS A 158 5.19 -1.07 21.35
CA CYS A 158 6.12 -1.72 20.43
C CYS A 158 6.89 -2.83 21.15
N PRO A 159 6.29 -4.02 21.35
CA PRO A 159 6.99 -5.16 21.92
C PRO A 159 8.07 -5.66 20.95
N LYS A 160 9.08 -6.37 21.49
CA LYS A 160 10.13 -7.01 20.68
C LYS A 160 9.60 -8.22 19.88
N THR A 161 8.45 -8.76 20.26
CA THR A 161 7.79 -9.91 19.64
C THR A 161 6.30 -9.64 19.54
N ASN A 162 5.63 -10.25 18.55
CA ASN A 162 4.19 -10.10 18.29
C ASN A 162 3.77 -8.72 17.72
N GLY A 163 4.69 -8.03 17.07
CA GLY A 163 4.42 -6.87 16.23
C GLY A 163 4.02 -5.60 16.98
N ALA A 164 3.80 -4.53 16.22
CA ALA A 164 3.37 -3.23 16.72
C ALA A 164 2.32 -2.69 15.76
N ALA A 165 1.29 -2.02 16.28
CA ALA A 165 0.34 -1.31 15.45
C ALA A 165 0.82 0.14 15.27
N CYS A 166 1.33 0.44 14.09
CA CYS A 166 1.76 1.77 13.65
C CYS A 166 1.64 1.82 12.12
N ARG A 167 0.45 2.16 11.63
CA ARG A 167 0.04 1.90 10.25
C ARG A 167 -0.98 2.90 9.73
N ASP A 168 -1.33 2.72 8.46
CA ASP A 168 -2.41 3.39 7.74
C ASP A 168 -2.23 4.92 7.70
N PRO A 169 -1.13 5.41 7.09
CA PRO A 169 -0.84 6.83 7.04
C PRO A 169 -1.90 7.59 6.25
N HIS A 170 -2.25 8.78 6.73
CA HIS A 170 -3.13 9.74 6.07
C HIS A 170 -2.51 11.13 6.13
N VAL A 171 -2.08 11.65 4.99
CA VAL A 171 -1.38 12.94 4.93
C VAL A 171 -2.30 14.05 4.48
N SER A 172 -2.33 15.15 5.24
CA SER A 172 -3.10 16.34 4.92
C SER A 172 -2.23 17.58 4.95
N ARG A 173 -2.50 18.52 4.04
CA ARG A 173 -1.83 19.82 4.04
C ARG A 173 -2.53 20.76 5.01
N VAL A 174 -1.80 21.27 6.00
CA VAL A 174 -2.27 22.25 6.99
C VAL A 174 -1.38 23.49 6.89
N GLY A 175 -1.89 24.53 6.25
CA GLY A 175 -1.11 25.74 5.93
C GLY A 175 0.08 25.42 5.01
N ASN A 176 1.30 25.72 5.48
CA ASN A 176 2.54 25.43 4.76
C ASN A 176 3.19 24.09 5.15
N LYS A 177 2.51 23.25 5.93
CA LYS A 177 3.03 21.95 6.39
C LYS A 177 2.17 20.81 5.87
N PHE A 178 2.79 19.64 5.79
CA PHE A 178 2.09 18.36 5.72
C PHE A 178 2.05 17.76 7.12
N VAL A 179 0.88 17.23 7.49
CA VAL A 179 0.64 16.52 8.76
C VAL A 179 0.21 15.10 8.39
N MET A 180 0.85 14.09 8.98
CA MET A 180 0.51 12.69 8.77
C MET A 180 -0.21 12.17 10.00
N TYR A 181 -1.47 11.80 9.85
CA TYR A 181 -2.17 11.02 10.86
C TYR A 181 -1.95 9.52 10.60
N TYR A 182 -1.88 8.71 11.65
CA TYR A 182 -1.74 7.27 11.52
C TYR A 182 -2.33 6.52 12.71
N THR A 183 -2.71 5.26 12.50
CA THR A 183 -3.26 4.40 13.54
C THR A 183 -2.13 3.81 14.38
N ALA A 184 -2.25 3.92 15.70
CA ALA A 184 -1.31 3.31 16.63
C ALA A 184 -1.99 2.71 17.87
N VAL A 185 -1.25 1.94 18.66
CA VAL A 185 -1.69 1.46 19.98
C VAL A 185 -0.78 2.02 21.06
N THR A 186 -1.37 2.53 22.14
CA THR A 186 -0.67 3.01 23.34
C THR A 186 -0.19 1.84 24.21
N LYS A 187 0.82 2.05 25.07
CA LYS A 187 1.28 1.02 26.02
C LYS A 187 0.20 0.51 26.97
N GLU A 188 -0.84 1.30 27.21
CA GLU A 188 -2.02 0.88 27.99
C GLU A 188 -3.02 0.05 27.17
N GLY A 189 -2.73 -0.26 25.91
CA GLY A 189 -3.56 -1.09 25.04
C GLY A 189 -4.70 -0.34 24.34
N ARG A 190 -4.71 0.99 24.37
CA ARG A 190 -5.74 1.79 23.69
C ARG A 190 -5.34 2.05 22.24
N ALA A 191 -6.23 1.76 21.29
CA ALA A 191 -6.11 2.23 19.92
C ALA A 191 -6.21 3.77 19.88
N CYS A 192 -5.41 4.41 19.04
CA CYS A 192 -5.35 5.86 18.91
C CYS A 192 -5.01 6.28 17.47
N VAL A 193 -5.29 7.54 17.18
CA VAL A 193 -4.77 8.23 15.99
C VAL A 193 -3.66 9.15 16.46
N ALA A 194 -2.44 8.93 15.97
CA ALA A 194 -1.27 9.76 16.22
C ALA A 194 -1.02 10.70 15.03
N ALA A 195 -0.17 11.71 15.23
CA ALA A 195 0.17 12.73 14.23
C ALA A 195 1.64 13.15 14.32
#